data_AF-A0A960KGM4-F1
#
_entry.id   AF-A0A960KGM4-F1
#
_cell.length_a   1.000
_cell.length_b   1.000
_cell.length_c   1.000
_cell.angle_alpha   90.00
_cell.angle_beta   90.00
_cell.angle_gamma   90.00
#
_symmetry.space_group_name_H-M   'P 1'
#
loop_
_entity.id
_entity.type
_entity.pdbx_description
1 polymer ?
#
loop_
_entity_poly.entity_id
_entity_poly.type
_entity_poly.pdbx_seq_one_letter_code
_entity_poly.pdbx_strand_id
1 'polypeptide(L)'
;MTRTPRWKVLIAILILDLAVTTGISLTEAVNMQSRFMLLISIQVLTLLLILIWLLFLSRLPLKVRLIGFSGLIIMAVGCSQLFVVREVTGDVLPILEWRWRSEEALPSATENAAIPDEDLKLSFPQFLGPNRNGHCDTHIKSWKGALPELVWKQPIGEGWSGFAIAGPLAFTMEQRGEEEVVTCYDLQTGTLFWSTVNQAHYGNTIGGTGPRATPTIYGGRIYTHGAMGLLQCLDLQGQVIWRRQLLTDDAVIEWGTSCSPLIFDNQVIVSVGGEGRALCAFSLIDGSDLWCSGDDGASYSSPTAFDLAQRTQIVILQSSSVAGYDPHGGGVLWQFPWSDQQPNVSQPMRINDHQILVSSGYGVGSALLDIQSSGDQLTVTETWRSPRMKAKFTHLVKVDDYVYGLDDGTLTCISLADGERVWRGKRYGHGQILLLGEYILVLSERGALAQVTASPDKYEEIGSFQALEGKTWNTMAYADGLVLVRNSHEAACFRLP
;
A
#
# COMPACT_ATOMS: atom_id res chain seq x y z
N MET A 1 20.44 34.88 -50.17
CA MET A 1 19.17 34.14 -50.30
C MET A 1 18.71 33.67 -48.92
N THR A 2 17.71 34.32 -48.33
CA THR A 2 17.09 33.90 -47.07
C THR A 2 16.29 32.62 -47.31
N ARG A 3 16.81 31.48 -46.84
CA ARG A 3 16.09 30.20 -46.91
C ARG A 3 14.89 30.26 -45.95
N THR A 4 13.69 30.05 -46.47
CA THR A 4 12.46 30.01 -45.66
C THR A 4 12.51 28.83 -44.67
N PRO A 5 12.16 29.05 -43.39
CA PRO A 5 12.16 27.98 -42.41
C PRO A 5 11.13 26.89 -42.75
N ARG A 6 11.45 25.63 -42.46
CA ARG A 6 10.57 24.48 -42.75
C ARG A 6 9.53 24.25 -41.64
N TRP A 7 8.67 25.23 -41.39
CA TRP A 7 7.63 25.14 -40.36
C TRP A 7 6.63 24.00 -40.58
N LYS A 8 6.35 23.63 -41.85
CA LYS A 8 5.45 22.52 -42.18
C LYS A 8 5.86 21.18 -41.54
N VAL A 9 7.17 20.94 -41.36
CA VAL A 9 7.67 19.71 -40.73
C VAL A 9 7.38 19.73 -39.22
N LEU A 10 7.60 20.87 -38.56
CA LEU A 10 7.27 21.03 -37.15
C LEU A 10 5.77 20.86 -36.91
N ILE A 11 4.94 21.51 -37.73
CA ILE A 11 3.48 21.40 -37.64
C ILE A 11 3.03 19.95 -37.83
N ALA A 12 3.63 19.20 -38.77
CA ALA A 12 3.31 17.80 -38.97
C ALA A 12 3.67 16.93 -37.75
N ILE A 13 4.83 17.16 -37.11
CA ILE A 13 5.22 16.47 -35.87
C ILE A 13 4.18 16.73 -34.77
N LEU A 14 3.76 17.99 -34.58
CA LEU A 14 2.79 18.36 -33.54
C LEU A 14 1.39 17.80 -33.81
N ILE A 15 0.94 17.78 -35.07
CA ILE A 15 -0.35 17.16 -35.44
C ILE A 15 -0.32 15.65 -35.18
N LEU A 16 0.79 14.98 -35.53
CA LEU A 16 0.93 13.55 -35.28
C LEU A 16 0.93 13.24 -33.78
N ASP A 17 1.68 14.01 -32.99
CA ASP A 17 1.71 13.89 -31.52
C ASP A 17 0.30 14.01 -30.92
N LEU A 18 -0.45 15.05 -31.33
CA LEU A 18 -1.81 15.27 -30.88
C LEU A 18 -2.73 14.10 -31.25
N ALA A 19 -2.63 13.60 -32.49
CA ALA A 19 -3.45 12.49 -32.96
C ALA A 19 -3.17 11.19 -32.18
N VAL A 20 -1.90 10.85 -31.99
CA VAL A 20 -1.48 9.64 -31.27
C VAL A 20 -1.83 9.74 -29.78
N THR A 21 -1.55 10.87 -29.14
CA THR A 21 -1.90 11.12 -27.73
C THR A 21 -3.40 11.05 -27.50
N THR A 22 -4.20 11.62 -28.40
CA THR A 22 -5.67 11.54 -28.33
C THR A 22 -6.15 10.10 -28.51
N GLY A 23 -5.61 9.36 -29.49
CA GLY A 23 -5.97 7.96 -29.71
C GLY A 23 -5.71 7.08 -28.48
N ILE A 24 -4.55 7.24 -27.85
CA ILE A 24 -4.19 6.49 -26.62
C ILE A 24 -5.06 6.89 -25.43
N SER A 25 -5.39 8.18 -25.32
CA SER A 25 -6.24 8.67 -24.23
C SER A 25 -7.67 8.13 -24.31
N LEU A 26 -8.16 7.88 -25.53
CA LEU A 26 -9.50 7.36 -25.80
C LEU A 26 -9.59 5.83 -25.69
N THR A 27 -8.48 5.11 -25.72
CA THR A 27 -8.47 3.65 -25.51
C THR A 27 -8.66 3.29 -24.03
N GLU A 28 -9.76 2.61 -23.69
CA GLU A 28 -10.05 2.11 -22.33
C GLU A 28 -9.36 0.79 -22.00
N ALA A 29 -8.84 0.08 -22.99
CA ALA A 29 -8.31 -1.28 -22.84
C ALA A 29 -6.93 -1.37 -22.15
N VAL A 30 -6.25 -0.24 -21.97
CA VAL A 30 -4.90 -0.19 -21.40
C VAL A 30 -4.99 0.28 -19.95
N ASN A 31 -4.35 -0.45 -19.03
CA ASN A 31 -4.25 -0.04 -17.64
C ASN A 31 -3.57 1.35 -17.51
N MET A 32 -3.91 2.10 -16.46
CA MET A 32 -3.56 3.52 -16.36
C MET A 32 -2.04 3.76 -16.38
N GLN A 33 -1.28 2.92 -15.70
CA GLN A 33 0.18 2.97 -15.68
C GLN A 33 0.78 2.77 -17.08
N SER A 34 0.38 1.72 -17.82
CA SER A 34 0.86 1.48 -19.18
C SER A 34 0.50 2.63 -20.12
N ARG A 35 -0.71 3.18 -19.96
CA ARG A 35 -1.15 4.35 -20.72
C ARG A 35 -0.24 5.56 -20.45
N PHE A 36 0.07 5.86 -19.19
CA PHE A 36 0.99 6.93 -18.85
C PHE A 36 2.39 6.70 -19.39
N MET A 37 2.94 5.50 -19.27
CA MET A 37 4.26 5.15 -19.80
C MET A 37 4.34 5.34 -21.32
N LEU A 38 3.29 4.95 -22.04
CA LEU A 38 3.20 5.15 -23.49
C LEU A 38 3.13 6.64 -23.84
N LEU A 39 2.30 7.41 -23.12
CA LEU A 39 2.21 8.87 -23.31
C LEU A 39 3.54 9.56 -23.05
N ILE A 40 4.25 9.24 -21.97
CA ILE A 40 5.59 9.78 -21.68
C ILE A 40 6.56 9.43 -22.81
N SER A 41 6.56 8.18 -23.26
CA SER A 41 7.44 7.72 -24.36
C SER A 41 7.20 8.50 -25.65
N ILE A 42 5.94 8.80 -25.97
CA ILE A 42 5.56 9.63 -27.12
C ILE A 42 6.04 11.07 -26.95
N GLN A 43 5.86 11.66 -25.77
CA GLN A 43 6.30 13.03 -25.52
C GLN A 43 7.84 13.16 -25.60
N VAL A 44 8.58 12.16 -25.13
CA VAL A 44 10.04 12.09 -25.30
C VAL A 44 10.42 11.98 -26.78
N LEU A 45 9.76 11.09 -27.53
CA LEU A 45 10.00 10.94 -28.97
C LEU A 45 9.68 12.24 -29.74
N THR A 46 8.57 12.89 -29.43
CA THR A 46 8.16 14.17 -30.02
C THR A 46 9.20 15.26 -29.74
N LEU A 47 9.71 15.35 -28.50
CA LEU A 47 10.80 16.27 -28.16
C LEU A 47 12.07 15.99 -28.96
N LEU A 48 12.46 14.72 -29.12
CA LEU A 48 13.61 14.33 -29.95
C LEU A 48 13.42 14.71 -31.42
N LEU A 49 12.22 14.50 -31.98
CA LEU A 49 11.90 14.90 -33.36
C LEU A 49 11.93 16.42 -33.54
N ILE A 50 11.45 17.19 -32.55
CA ILE A 50 11.54 18.65 -32.54
C ILE A 50 13.00 19.11 -32.47
N LEU A 51 13.84 18.45 -31.67
CA LEU A 51 15.27 18.75 -31.59
C LEU A 51 16.00 18.46 -32.91
N ILE A 52 15.72 17.31 -33.54
CA ILE A 52 16.25 16.96 -34.87
C ILE A 52 15.81 18.01 -35.90
N TRP A 53 14.53 18.41 -35.86
CA TRP A 53 14.03 19.46 -36.72
C TRP A 53 14.78 20.77 -36.49
N LEU A 54 14.89 21.22 -35.23
CA LEU A 54 15.53 22.48 -34.86
C LEU A 54 16.98 22.53 -35.35
N LEU A 55 17.77 21.49 -35.06
CA LEU A 55 19.21 21.44 -35.32
C LEU A 55 19.54 21.22 -36.80
N PHE A 56 18.80 20.34 -37.49
CA PHE A 56 19.19 19.87 -38.82
C PHE A 56 18.22 20.31 -39.93
N LEU A 57 16.91 20.28 -39.70
CA LEU A 57 15.90 20.40 -40.76
C LEU A 57 15.23 21.77 -40.85
N SER A 58 15.36 22.63 -39.83
CA SER A 58 14.61 23.89 -39.67
C SER A 58 14.95 24.94 -40.72
N ARG A 59 16.14 24.87 -41.33
CA ARG A 59 16.75 25.91 -42.19
C ARG A 59 16.96 27.26 -41.50
N LEU A 60 16.80 27.34 -40.19
CA LEU A 60 17.06 28.54 -39.40
C LEU A 60 18.56 28.91 -39.43
N PRO A 61 18.94 30.18 -39.18
CA PRO A 61 20.33 30.56 -38.98
C PRO A 61 20.96 29.76 -37.84
N LEU A 62 22.24 29.38 -37.97
CA LEU A 62 22.95 28.57 -36.97
C LEU A 62 22.86 29.18 -35.57
N LYS A 63 22.99 30.51 -35.46
CA LYS A 63 22.83 31.24 -34.18
C LYS A 63 21.49 30.96 -33.51
N VAL A 64 20.39 30.95 -34.26
CA VAL A 64 19.04 30.70 -33.72
C VAL A 64 18.90 29.25 -33.26
N ARG A 65 19.47 28.28 -34.00
CA ARG A 65 19.44 26.87 -33.62
C ARG A 65 20.22 26.62 -32.33
N LEU A 66 21.41 27.19 -32.24
CA LEU A 66 22.26 27.08 -31.05
C LEU A 66 21.61 27.76 -29.85
N ILE A 67 21.02 28.95 -30.00
CA ILE A 67 20.28 29.62 -28.92
C ILE A 67 19.11 28.74 -28.44
N GLY A 68 18.30 28.20 -29.35
CA GLY A 68 17.18 27.34 -28.98
C GLY A 68 17.62 26.06 -28.28
N PHE A 69 18.66 25.40 -28.78
CA PHE A 69 19.22 24.20 -28.16
C PHE A 69 19.85 24.47 -26.79
N SER A 70 20.67 25.52 -26.69
CA SER A 70 21.27 25.95 -25.43
C SER A 70 20.20 26.36 -24.41
N GLY A 71 19.12 27.02 -24.84
CA GLY A 71 17.99 27.35 -23.97
C GLY A 71 17.31 26.11 -23.39
N LEU A 72 17.12 25.06 -24.20
CA LEU A 72 16.58 23.78 -23.72
C LEU A 72 17.53 23.08 -22.74
N ILE A 73 18.84 23.10 -23.00
CA ILE A 73 19.83 22.55 -22.05
C ILE A 73 19.81 23.33 -20.74
N ILE A 74 19.83 24.66 -20.79
CA ILE A 74 19.79 25.52 -19.60
C ILE A 74 18.50 25.28 -18.82
N MET A 75 17.36 25.12 -19.49
CA MET A 75 16.10 24.78 -18.83
C MET A 75 16.14 23.39 -18.20
N ALA A 76 16.66 22.37 -18.89
CA ALA A 76 16.76 21.01 -18.35
C ALA A 76 17.72 20.93 -17.15
N VAL A 77 18.89 21.58 -17.25
CA VAL A 77 19.86 21.70 -16.16
C VAL A 77 19.27 22.53 -15.02
N GLY A 78 18.62 23.65 -15.33
CA GLY A 78 17.92 24.48 -14.34
C GLY A 78 16.89 23.66 -13.57
N CYS A 79 15.96 22.99 -14.26
CA CYS A 79 14.98 22.10 -13.62
C CYS A 79 15.65 21.01 -12.79
N SER A 80 16.75 20.42 -13.24
CA SER A 80 17.45 19.39 -12.46
C SER A 80 18.19 19.94 -11.25
N GLN A 81 18.57 21.23 -11.24
CA GLN A 81 19.13 21.92 -10.07
C GLN A 81 18.05 22.45 -9.11
N LEU A 82 16.84 22.75 -9.61
CA LEU A 82 15.73 23.24 -8.78
C LEU A 82 14.98 22.09 -8.10
N PHE A 83 14.76 21.00 -8.86
CA PHE A 83 13.90 19.90 -8.46
C PHE A 83 14.67 18.58 -8.33
N VAL A 84 14.17 17.72 -7.46
CA VAL A 84 14.57 16.31 -7.35
C VAL A 84 13.31 15.45 -7.38
N VAL A 85 13.41 14.29 -8.01
CA VAL A 85 12.37 13.25 -7.96
C VAL A 85 12.70 12.40 -6.73
N ARG A 86 12.00 12.63 -5.61
CA ARG A 86 12.16 11.79 -4.41
C ARG A 86 11.28 10.56 -4.45
N GLU A 87 10.08 10.70 -4.97
CA GLU A 87 9.08 9.64 -4.99
C GLU A 87 8.34 9.59 -6.34
N VAL A 88 7.64 8.48 -6.58
CA VAL A 88 6.63 8.36 -7.63
C VAL A 88 5.29 7.93 -7.03
N THR A 89 4.21 8.35 -7.67
CA THR A 89 2.85 7.83 -7.41
C THR A 89 2.74 6.37 -7.84
N GLY A 90 1.67 5.68 -7.47
CA GLY A 90 1.43 4.29 -7.87
C GLY A 90 1.10 4.11 -9.34
N ASP A 91 0.84 5.21 -10.06
CA ASP A 91 0.79 5.26 -11.52
C ASP A 91 2.16 5.60 -12.15
N VAL A 92 3.24 5.62 -11.35
CA VAL A 92 4.64 5.90 -11.73
C VAL A 92 4.84 7.33 -12.25
N LEU A 93 3.97 8.26 -11.85
CA LEU A 93 4.18 9.69 -12.09
C LEU A 93 5.18 10.25 -11.07
N PRO A 94 6.25 10.94 -11.51
CA PRO A 94 7.24 11.51 -10.60
C PRO A 94 6.63 12.65 -9.78
N ILE A 95 6.95 12.65 -8.48
CA ILE A 95 6.63 13.74 -7.55
C ILE A 95 7.87 14.61 -7.46
N LEU A 96 7.78 15.82 -8.02
CA LEU A 96 8.87 16.80 -8.02
C LEU A 96 8.84 17.60 -6.73
N GLU A 97 9.97 17.62 -6.03
CA GLU A 97 10.17 18.46 -4.86
C GLU A 97 11.33 19.43 -5.06
N TRP A 98 11.27 20.56 -4.36
CA TRP A 98 12.39 21.50 -4.30
C TRP A 98 13.58 20.83 -3.61
N ARG A 99 14.77 20.95 -4.21
CA ARG A 99 16.00 20.38 -3.63
C ARG A 99 16.35 20.90 -2.22
N TRP A 100 15.87 22.09 -1.88
CA TRP A 100 16.12 22.79 -0.62
C TRP A 100 14.88 22.84 0.28
N ARG A 101 13.91 21.94 0.09
CA ARG A 101 12.87 21.73 1.09
C ARG A 101 13.55 21.29 2.40
N SER A 102 13.34 22.06 3.48
CA SER A 102 13.84 21.68 4.81
C SER A 102 13.10 20.45 5.29
N GLU A 103 13.83 19.42 5.71
CA GLU A 103 13.26 18.29 6.45
C GLU A 103 12.81 18.80 7.83
N GLU A 104 11.53 18.61 8.15
CA GLU A 104 11.01 18.95 9.47
C GLU A 104 11.62 18.01 10.51
N ALA A 105 11.95 18.55 11.68
CA ALA A 105 12.56 17.77 12.74
C ALA A 105 11.60 16.69 13.22
N LEU A 106 12.06 15.44 13.25
CA LEU A 106 11.27 14.33 13.75
C LEU A 106 11.08 14.42 15.28
N PRO A 107 9.93 13.95 15.80
CA PRO A 107 9.72 13.85 17.24
C PRO A 107 10.81 13.02 17.91
N SER A 108 11.29 13.51 19.05
CA SER A 108 12.22 12.79 19.94
C SER A 108 11.45 12.20 21.12
N ALA A 109 11.92 11.07 21.63
CA ALA A 109 11.27 10.39 22.75
C ALA A 109 11.26 11.31 23.99
N THR A 110 10.12 11.38 24.67
CA THR A 110 9.97 12.20 25.87
C THR A 110 10.55 11.47 27.07
N GLU A 111 11.55 12.06 27.73
CA GLU A 111 12.12 11.50 28.96
C GLU A 111 11.03 11.33 30.03
N ASN A 112 10.93 10.12 30.60
CA ASN A 112 9.98 9.74 31.67
C ASN A 112 8.49 9.64 31.26
N ALA A 113 8.16 9.43 29.98
CA ALA A 113 6.80 9.05 29.61
C ALA A 113 6.42 7.69 30.23
N ALA A 114 5.50 7.70 31.18
CA ALA A 114 5.03 6.48 31.84
C ALA A 114 4.01 5.75 30.95
N ILE A 115 4.34 4.52 30.55
CA ILE A 115 3.41 3.64 29.85
C ILE A 115 2.57 2.91 30.89
N PRO A 116 1.23 2.86 30.74
CA PRO A 116 0.39 2.11 31.66
C PRO A 116 0.76 0.62 31.63
N ASP A 117 0.94 0.03 32.81
CA ASP A 117 1.26 -1.39 33.01
C ASP A 117 -0.01 -2.26 33.11
N GLU A 118 -1.14 -1.74 32.64
CA GLU A 118 -2.47 -2.35 32.75
C GLU A 118 -2.79 -3.25 31.54
N ASP A 119 -3.79 -4.14 31.69
CA ASP A 119 -4.38 -4.89 30.58
C ASP A 119 -5.01 -3.93 29.56
N LEU A 120 -4.22 -3.55 28.56
CA LEU A 120 -4.63 -2.60 27.53
C LEU A 120 -5.70 -3.21 26.62
N LYS A 121 -6.78 -2.45 26.40
CA LYS A 121 -7.80 -2.79 25.41
C LYS A 121 -7.19 -2.82 24.01
N LEU A 122 -7.24 -3.97 23.34
CA LEU A 122 -6.76 -4.16 21.98
C LEU A 122 -7.78 -3.59 20.95
N SER A 123 -7.78 -2.26 20.78
CA SER A 123 -8.74 -1.58 19.90
C SER A 123 -8.45 -1.79 18.40
N PHE A 124 -7.18 -1.77 17.99
CA PHE A 124 -6.76 -2.00 16.60
C PHE A 124 -5.39 -2.69 16.59
N PRO A 125 -5.27 -3.92 17.13
CA PRO A 125 -3.98 -4.47 17.54
C PRO A 125 -3.07 -4.91 16.41
N GLN A 126 -3.53 -4.89 15.15
CA GLN A 126 -2.80 -5.47 14.04
C GLN A 126 -3.21 -4.86 12.69
N PHE A 127 -2.46 -5.23 11.64
CA PHE A 127 -2.74 -4.85 10.26
C PHE A 127 -4.22 -5.06 9.89
N LEU A 128 -4.86 -4.02 9.35
CA LEU A 128 -6.27 -4.01 8.95
C LEU A 128 -7.27 -4.29 10.09
N GLY A 129 -6.88 -4.02 11.32
CA GLY A 129 -7.76 -4.04 12.49
C GLY A 129 -7.85 -5.41 13.16
N PRO A 130 -8.73 -5.56 14.17
CA PRO A 130 -8.80 -6.76 15.01
C PRO A 130 -8.93 -8.07 14.22
N ASN A 131 -9.62 -8.04 13.08
CA ASN A 131 -9.91 -9.21 12.25
C ASN A 131 -9.10 -9.26 10.93
N ARG A 132 -8.11 -8.39 10.74
CA ARG A 132 -7.25 -8.30 9.54
C ARG A 132 -8.01 -8.16 8.21
N ASN A 133 -9.20 -7.57 8.22
CA ASN A 133 -10.11 -7.51 7.07
C ASN A 133 -10.52 -6.08 6.68
N GLY A 134 -9.98 -5.06 7.35
CA GLY A 134 -10.27 -3.66 7.06
C GLY A 134 -11.67 -3.26 7.51
N HIS A 135 -12.27 -4.00 8.45
CA HIS A 135 -13.57 -3.72 9.02
C HIS A 135 -13.46 -3.56 10.55
N CYS A 136 -14.07 -2.49 11.07
CA CYS A 136 -14.35 -2.38 12.50
C CYS A 136 -15.85 -2.32 12.71
N ASP A 137 -16.35 -3.22 13.56
CA ASP A 137 -17.76 -3.28 13.98
C ASP A 137 -18.07 -2.09 14.92
N THR A 138 -18.23 -0.91 14.33
CA THR A 138 -18.52 0.33 15.02
C THR A 138 -19.52 1.15 14.21
N HIS A 139 -20.31 1.98 14.89
CA HIS A 139 -21.14 2.97 14.23
C HIS A 139 -20.47 4.33 14.36
N ILE A 140 -20.25 5.00 13.23
CA ILE A 140 -19.78 6.39 13.17
C ILE A 140 -20.87 7.26 12.60
N LYS A 141 -20.89 8.55 12.96
CA LYS A 141 -21.85 9.48 12.38
C LYS A 141 -21.45 9.88 10.96
N SER A 142 -22.46 10.23 10.18
CA SER A 142 -22.29 10.93 8.91
C SER A 142 -21.56 12.27 9.14
N TRP A 143 -20.61 12.59 8.26
CA TRP A 143 -19.91 13.88 8.24
C TRP A 143 -20.76 15.00 7.62
N LYS A 144 -22.04 14.73 7.36
CA LYS A 144 -22.98 15.74 6.89
C LYS A 144 -23.20 16.78 7.98
N GLY A 145 -22.55 17.94 7.83
CA GLY A 145 -22.68 19.09 8.72
C GLY A 145 -21.52 19.27 9.73
N ALA A 146 -20.73 18.22 9.99
CA ALA A 146 -19.53 18.30 10.83
C ALA A 146 -18.45 17.36 10.30
N LEU A 147 -17.29 17.91 9.94
CA LEU A 147 -16.10 17.13 9.60
C LEU A 147 -15.38 16.67 10.88
N PRO A 148 -14.54 15.62 10.81
CA PRO A 148 -13.69 15.21 11.92
C PRO A 148 -12.83 16.36 12.46
N GLU A 149 -12.65 16.38 13.77
CA GLU A 149 -11.80 17.34 14.47
C GLU A 149 -10.33 16.88 14.42
N LEU A 150 -9.41 17.75 14.01
CA LEU A 150 -7.97 17.47 14.11
C LEU A 150 -7.56 17.47 15.60
N VAL A 151 -7.06 16.34 16.09
CA VAL A 151 -6.55 16.20 17.47
C VAL A 151 -5.08 16.59 17.52
N TRP A 152 -4.26 16.00 16.65
CA TRP A 152 -2.86 16.34 16.48
C TRP A 152 -2.38 15.99 15.07
N LYS A 153 -1.34 16.67 14.61
CA LYS A 153 -0.61 16.40 13.35
C LYS A 153 0.86 16.75 13.55
N GLN A 154 1.76 15.89 13.10
CA GLN A 154 3.20 16.05 13.28
C GLN A 154 4.04 15.31 12.23
N PRO A 155 5.33 15.64 12.08
CA PRO A 155 6.27 14.85 11.29
C PRO A 155 6.42 13.42 11.83
N ILE A 156 6.71 12.47 10.93
CA ILE A 156 7.01 11.08 11.27
C ILE A 156 8.12 10.56 10.34
N GLY A 157 8.93 9.58 10.80
CA GLY A 157 9.96 8.99 9.94
C GLY A 157 9.37 8.24 8.74
N GLU A 158 10.19 8.02 7.71
CA GLU A 158 9.74 7.44 6.45
C GLU A 158 9.20 6.01 6.61
N GLY A 159 8.32 5.57 5.73
CA GLY A 159 7.77 4.22 5.77
C GLY A 159 6.27 4.15 5.50
N TRP A 160 5.83 2.93 5.24
CA TRP A 160 4.48 2.60 4.80
C TRP A 160 3.71 1.76 5.82
N SER A 161 4.30 1.54 7.00
CA SER A 161 3.66 0.92 8.15
C SER A 161 2.38 1.66 8.55
N GLY A 162 1.31 0.93 8.88
CA GLY A 162 0.15 1.48 9.57
C GLY A 162 0.41 1.63 11.08
N PHE A 163 -0.63 1.97 11.84
CA PHE A 163 -0.58 1.94 13.30
C PHE A 163 -1.29 0.70 13.85
N ALA A 164 -0.72 0.12 14.91
CA ALA A 164 -1.40 -0.81 15.80
C ALA A 164 -1.71 -0.11 17.13
N ILE A 165 -2.92 -0.26 17.66
CA ILE A 165 -3.40 0.49 18.83
C ILE A 165 -3.81 -0.47 19.95
N ALA A 166 -3.24 -0.24 21.15
CA ALA A 166 -3.65 -0.87 22.41
C ALA A 166 -3.81 0.19 23.50
N GLY A 167 -5.04 0.38 24.00
CA GLY A 167 -5.35 1.43 24.96
C GLY A 167 -4.92 2.82 24.45
N PRO A 168 -4.10 3.57 25.21
CA PRO A 168 -3.61 4.89 24.80
C PRO A 168 -2.36 4.83 23.91
N LEU A 169 -1.88 3.64 23.54
CA LEU A 169 -0.61 3.46 22.83
C LEU A 169 -0.86 3.18 21.35
N ALA A 170 -0.16 3.90 20.48
CA ALA A 170 -0.13 3.70 19.05
C ALA A 170 1.29 3.32 18.60
N PHE A 171 1.45 2.12 18.06
CA PHE A 171 2.72 1.56 17.62
C PHE A 171 2.83 1.56 16.10
N THR A 172 3.99 1.92 15.56
CA THR A 172 4.26 1.87 14.13
C THR A 172 5.75 1.63 13.87
N MET A 173 6.13 1.55 12.60
CA MET A 173 7.52 1.43 12.17
C MET A 173 7.90 2.57 11.24
N GLU A 174 9.13 3.04 11.34
CA GLU A 174 9.65 4.19 10.60
C GLU A 174 11.11 3.96 10.18
N GLN A 175 11.59 4.70 9.18
CA GLN A 175 12.99 4.90 8.87
C GLN A 175 13.40 6.27 9.40
N ARG A 176 14.50 6.31 10.16
CA ARG A 176 15.13 7.53 10.66
C ARG A 176 16.62 7.51 10.29
N GLY A 177 16.95 8.08 9.13
CA GLY A 177 18.30 7.95 8.57
C GLY A 177 18.62 6.49 8.26
N GLU A 178 19.78 6.00 8.71
CA GLU A 178 20.23 4.61 8.46
C GLU A 178 19.55 3.57 9.36
N GLU A 179 18.57 3.98 10.16
CA GLU A 179 17.95 3.14 11.19
C GLU A 179 16.47 2.90 10.93
N GLU A 180 16.05 1.64 11.00
CA GLU A 180 14.65 1.25 11.05
C GLU A 180 14.23 1.21 12.53
N VAL A 181 13.19 1.94 12.89
CA VAL A 181 12.75 2.11 14.27
C VAL A 181 11.33 1.61 14.47
N VAL A 182 11.09 0.96 15.61
CA VAL A 182 9.73 0.72 16.12
C VAL A 182 9.42 1.83 17.11
N THR A 183 8.30 2.51 16.96
CA THR A 183 7.94 3.68 17.77
C THR A 183 6.63 3.45 18.51
N CYS A 184 6.53 4.05 19.70
CA CYS A 184 5.30 4.12 20.48
C CYS A 184 4.92 5.57 20.72
N TYR A 185 3.74 5.95 20.25
CA TYR A 185 3.15 7.26 20.45
C TYR A 185 1.97 7.20 21.41
N ASP A 186 1.76 8.29 22.13
CA ASP A 186 0.50 8.56 22.78
C ASP A 186 -0.60 8.84 21.74
N LEU A 187 -1.68 8.06 21.80
CA LEU A 187 -2.79 8.12 20.85
C LEU A 187 -3.48 9.49 20.84
N GLN A 188 -3.59 10.15 21.99
CA GLN A 188 -4.39 11.38 22.15
C GLN A 188 -3.59 12.66 21.90
N THR A 189 -2.28 12.63 22.10
CA THR A 189 -1.42 13.81 22.02
C THR A 189 -0.41 13.75 20.88
N GLY A 190 -0.12 12.55 20.36
CA GLY A 190 0.94 12.34 19.38
C GLY A 190 2.35 12.33 19.99
N THR A 191 2.48 12.41 21.31
CA THR A 191 3.79 12.43 21.98
C THR A 191 4.52 11.12 21.76
N LEU A 192 5.78 11.17 21.30
CA LEU A 192 6.63 9.97 21.19
C LEU A 192 7.09 9.55 22.60
N PHE A 193 6.70 8.34 23.02
CA PHE A 193 7.10 7.75 24.29
C PHE A 193 8.46 7.08 24.21
N TRP A 194 8.66 6.21 23.22
CA TRP A 194 9.93 5.54 22.98
C TRP A 194 10.11 5.15 21.52
N SER A 195 11.37 4.87 21.17
CA SER A 195 11.76 4.33 19.87
C SER A 195 12.82 3.25 20.06
N THR A 196 12.58 2.06 19.52
CA THR A 196 13.53 0.94 19.51
C THR A 196 14.24 0.90 18.16
N VAL A 197 15.57 1.03 18.21
CA VAL A 197 16.42 1.21 17.03
C VAL A 197 16.94 -0.11 16.49
N ASN A 198 16.83 -0.30 15.16
CA ASN A 198 17.45 -1.39 14.43
C ASN A 198 18.37 -0.83 13.33
N GLN A 199 19.58 -1.36 13.23
CA GLN A 199 20.53 -1.02 12.17
C GLN A 199 20.10 -1.70 10.87
N ALA A 200 19.20 -1.05 10.15
CA ALA A 200 18.64 -1.50 8.90
C ALA A 200 18.16 -0.28 8.10
N HIS A 201 18.52 -0.25 6.83
CA HIS A 201 18.05 0.78 5.92
C HIS A 201 17.55 0.13 4.64
N TYR A 202 16.31 0.44 4.28
CA TYR A 202 15.71 0.02 3.03
C TYR A 202 15.13 1.22 2.31
N GLY A 203 15.45 1.39 1.02
CA GLY A 203 14.82 2.40 0.21
C GLY A 203 15.09 2.26 -1.27
N ASN A 204 14.12 2.69 -2.08
CA ASN A 204 14.28 2.85 -3.52
C ASN A 204 13.37 3.96 -4.04
N THR A 205 13.64 4.46 -5.24
CA THR A 205 12.98 5.64 -5.81
C THR A 205 11.48 5.43 -6.10
N ILE A 206 11.06 4.20 -6.37
CA ILE A 206 9.68 3.92 -6.81
C ILE A 206 8.78 3.62 -5.61
N GLY A 207 9.17 2.62 -4.81
CA GLY A 207 8.44 2.17 -3.62
C GLY A 207 8.66 3.04 -2.39
N GLY A 208 9.65 3.93 -2.38
CA GLY A 208 9.98 4.79 -1.25
C GLY A 208 10.79 4.08 -0.13
N THR A 209 11.19 4.87 0.86
CA THR A 209 12.04 4.43 1.97
C THR A 209 11.23 3.80 3.11
N GLY A 210 11.84 2.88 3.84
CA GLY A 210 11.42 2.45 5.16
C GLY A 210 10.53 1.20 5.21
N PRO A 211 10.12 0.80 6.42
CA PRO A 211 9.35 -0.41 6.67
C PRO A 211 7.91 -0.30 6.19
N ARG A 212 7.33 -1.44 5.80
CA ARG A 212 5.97 -1.52 5.23
C ARG A 212 4.98 -2.30 6.09
N ALA A 213 5.48 -3.28 6.86
CA ALA A 213 4.64 -4.08 7.73
C ALA A 213 4.06 -3.25 8.88
N THR A 214 2.84 -3.55 9.28
CA THR A 214 2.23 -3.00 10.50
C THR A 214 2.56 -3.94 11.68
N PRO A 215 2.96 -3.41 12.85
CA PRO A 215 3.14 -4.22 14.05
C PRO A 215 1.88 -5.00 14.43
N THR A 216 2.07 -6.12 15.14
CA THR A 216 0.98 -6.88 15.76
C THR A 216 1.18 -6.91 17.27
N ILE A 217 0.14 -6.56 18.02
CA ILE A 217 0.11 -6.55 19.48
C ILE A 217 -0.62 -7.80 19.96
N TYR A 218 0.01 -8.60 20.81
CA TYR A 218 -0.59 -9.78 21.39
C TYR A 218 0.05 -10.11 22.75
N GLY A 219 -0.78 -10.38 23.76
CA GLY A 219 -0.31 -10.82 25.09
C GLY A 219 0.70 -9.87 25.73
N GLY A 220 0.51 -8.55 25.60
CA GLY A 220 1.46 -7.54 26.13
C GLY A 220 2.79 -7.45 25.39
N ARG A 221 2.86 -7.99 24.17
CA ARG A 221 4.06 -7.98 23.33
C ARG A 221 3.76 -7.39 21.95
N ILE A 222 4.80 -6.88 21.32
CA ILE A 222 4.75 -6.26 19.99
C ILE A 222 5.63 -7.07 19.06
N TYR A 223 5.04 -7.55 17.96
CA TYR A 223 5.71 -8.32 16.93
C TYR A 223 5.84 -7.48 15.67
N THR A 224 7.06 -7.34 15.15
CA THR A 224 7.32 -6.53 13.95
C THR A 224 8.19 -7.28 12.96
N HIS A 225 8.01 -7.00 11.67
CA HIS A 225 8.82 -7.55 10.60
C HIS A 225 9.34 -6.41 9.71
N GLY A 226 10.62 -6.12 9.83
CA GLY A 226 11.28 -5.01 9.14
C GLY A 226 11.52 -5.27 7.66
N ALA A 227 11.71 -4.20 6.87
CA ALA A 227 11.82 -4.28 5.41
C ALA A 227 12.98 -5.16 4.94
N MET A 228 14.03 -5.28 5.76
CA MET A 228 15.20 -6.13 5.53
C MET A 228 15.04 -7.56 6.06
N GLY A 229 13.85 -7.98 6.49
CA GLY A 229 13.59 -9.33 7.00
C GLY A 229 13.91 -9.55 8.48
N LEU A 230 14.01 -8.48 9.27
CA LEU A 230 14.20 -8.56 10.72
C LEU A 230 12.85 -8.82 11.42
N LEU A 231 12.64 -10.04 11.92
CA LEU A 231 11.51 -10.37 12.79
C LEU A 231 11.93 -10.16 14.25
N GLN A 232 11.14 -9.42 15.02
CA GLN A 232 11.45 -9.15 16.43
C GLN A 232 10.20 -9.09 17.30
N CYS A 233 10.42 -9.31 18.59
CA CYS A 233 9.43 -9.21 19.64
C CYS A 233 9.91 -8.25 20.72
N LEU A 234 9.05 -7.31 21.09
CA LEU A 234 9.28 -6.29 22.12
C LEU A 234 8.22 -6.42 23.22
N ASP A 235 8.54 -5.93 24.41
CA ASP A 235 7.50 -5.59 25.39
C ASP A 235 6.84 -4.23 25.06
N LEU A 236 5.82 -3.83 25.84
CA LEU A 236 5.12 -2.54 25.64
C LEU A 236 6.02 -1.33 25.93
N GLN A 237 7.13 -1.52 26.63
CA GLN A 237 8.13 -0.51 26.96
C GLN A 237 9.24 -0.40 25.90
N GLY A 238 9.15 -1.20 24.83
CA GLY A 238 10.09 -1.18 23.71
C GLY A 238 11.37 -1.98 23.96
N GLN A 239 11.47 -2.75 25.05
CA GLN A 239 12.61 -3.62 25.28
C GLN A 239 12.52 -4.84 24.38
N VAL A 240 13.64 -5.17 23.73
CA VAL A 240 13.74 -6.35 22.86
C VAL A 240 13.73 -7.62 23.71
N ILE A 241 12.73 -8.47 23.49
CA ILE A 241 12.65 -9.81 24.09
C ILE A 241 13.48 -10.78 23.24
N TRP A 242 13.27 -10.78 21.93
CA TRP A 242 14.06 -11.58 20.97
C TRP A 242 14.03 -10.97 19.57
N ARG A 243 15.00 -11.36 18.73
CA ARG A 243 15.09 -10.96 17.31
C ARG A 243 15.64 -12.09 16.44
N ARG A 244 15.22 -12.15 15.19
CA ARG A 244 15.61 -13.11 14.16
C ARG A 244 15.80 -12.40 12.82
N GLN A 245 16.99 -12.50 12.25
CA GLN A 245 17.24 -12.07 10.87
C GLN A 245 16.84 -13.22 9.93
N LEU A 246 15.75 -13.04 9.17
CA LEU A 246 15.19 -14.11 8.33
C LEU A 246 15.71 -14.08 6.89
N LEU A 247 16.14 -12.90 6.43
CA LEU A 247 16.63 -12.65 5.08
C LEU A 247 18.08 -12.15 5.12
N THR A 248 18.83 -12.51 4.09
CA THR A 248 20.06 -11.83 3.70
C THR A 248 19.71 -10.70 2.72
N ASP A 249 20.60 -9.73 2.56
CA ASP A 249 20.35 -8.55 1.71
C ASP A 249 19.97 -8.91 0.26
N ASP A 250 20.52 -10.00 -0.28
CA ASP A 250 20.23 -10.52 -1.62
C ASP A 250 18.88 -11.24 -1.74
N ALA A 251 18.27 -11.63 -0.61
CA ALA A 251 16.96 -12.26 -0.55
C ALA A 251 15.82 -11.24 -0.32
N VAL A 252 16.14 -9.97 -0.09
CA VAL A 252 15.14 -8.91 0.08
C VAL A 252 14.50 -8.58 -1.27
N ILE A 253 13.17 -8.70 -1.35
CA ILE A 253 12.39 -8.46 -2.57
C ILE A 253 12.40 -6.98 -3.00
N GLU A 254 12.05 -6.71 -4.25
CA GLU A 254 12.21 -5.40 -4.93
C GLU A 254 11.65 -4.19 -4.17
N TRP A 255 10.56 -4.34 -3.41
CA TRP A 255 9.96 -3.27 -2.58
C TRP A 255 10.08 -3.53 -1.08
N GLY A 256 10.98 -4.41 -0.64
CA GLY A 256 11.21 -4.75 0.77
C GLY A 256 10.09 -5.63 1.33
N THR A 257 10.35 -6.30 2.44
CA THR A 257 9.29 -7.10 3.07
C THR A 257 8.15 -6.18 3.54
N SER A 258 6.92 -6.67 3.44
CA SER A 258 5.72 -5.94 3.87
C SER A 258 4.72 -6.81 4.64
N CYS A 259 5.10 -8.06 4.89
CA CYS A 259 4.29 -9.03 5.60
C CYS A 259 4.16 -8.61 7.07
N SER A 260 2.98 -8.13 7.45
CA SER A 260 2.61 -7.85 8.84
C SER A 260 2.45 -9.17 9.61
N PRO A 261 3.15 -9.38 10.74
CA PRO A 261 3.12 -10.64 11.47
C PRO A 261 1.69 -11.09 11.81
N LEU A 262 1.40 -12.36 11.61
CA LEU A 262 0.16 -13.00 12.10
C LEU A 262 0.47 -13.76 13.38
N ILE A 263 -0.31 -13.53 14.42
CA ILE A 263 -0.30 -14.37 15.61
C ILE A 263 -1.44 -15.37 15.49
N PHE A 264 -1.10 -16.65 15.63
CA PHE A 264 -2.07 -17.73 15.67
C PHE A 264 -1.65 -18.69 16.77
N ASP A 265 -2.53 -18.97 17.73
CA ASP A 265 -2.21 -19.70 18.96
C ASP A 265 -0.92 -19.17 19.64
N ASN A 266 0.12 -20.00 19.73
CA ASN A 266 1.39 -19.72 20.40
C ASN A 266 2.56 -19.50 19.42
N GLN A 267 2.27 -19.03 18.20
CA GLN A 267 3.27 -18.79 17.17
C GLN A 267 3.04 -17.48 16.42
N VAL A 268 4.15 -16.92 15.91
CA VAL A 268 4.15 -15.79 14.98
C VAL A 268 4.52 -16.28 13.59
N ILE A 269 3.67 -15.94 12.61
CA ILE A 269 3.75 -16.43 11.23
C ILE A 269 4.03 -15.25 10.30
N VAL A 270 5.02 -15.40 9.43
CA VAL A 270 5.40 -14.42 8.41
C VAL A 270 5.72 -15.10 7.08
N SER A 271 5.49 -14.40 5.98
CA SER A 271 6.01 -14.78 4.67
C SER A 271 7.47 -14.42 4.59
N VAL A 272 8.30 -15.42 4.36
CA VAL A 272 9.74 -15.28 4.13
C VAL A 272 10.03 -15.38 2.63
N GLY A 273 9.35 -16.29 1.94
CA GLY A 273 9.48 -16.50 0.50
C GLY A 273 10.61 -17.48 0.15
N GLY A 274 10.41 -18.20 -0.95
CA GLY A 274 11.40 -19.10 -1.54
C GLY A 274 11.23 -20.57 -1.13
N GLU A 275 12.09 -21.42 -1.69
CA GLU A 275 12.03 -22.88 -1.59
C GLU A 275 12.02 -23.36 -0.12
N GLY A 276 11.00 -24.14 0.23
CA GLY A 276 10.75 -24.65 1.58
C GLY A 276 10.48 -23.58 2.66
N ARG A 277 10.36 -22.31 2.29
CA ARG A 277 10.28 -21.16 3.22
C ARG A 277 9.27 -20.10 2.80
N ALA A 278 8.32 -20.44 1.93
CA ALA A 278 7.34 -19.48 1.47
C ALA A 278 6.54 -18.85 2.64
N LEU A 279 6.19 -19.67 3.63
CA LEU A 279 5.59 -19.27 4.90
C LEU A 279 6.33 -19.95 6.07
N CYS A 280 6.61 -19.19 7.14
CA CYS A 280 7.32 -19.71 8.31
C CYS A 280 6.64 -19.27 9.61
N ALA A 281 6.69 -20.15 10.61
CA ALA A 281 6.22 -19.89 11.96
C ALA A 281 7.34 -20.02 12.99
N PHE A 282 7.29 -19.13 13.98
CA PHE A 282 8.27 -19.02 15.05
C PHE A 282 7.57 -18.97 16.41
N SER A 283 8.26 -19.45 17.44
CA SER A 283 7.79 -19.42 18.82
C SER A 283 7.60 -17.98 19.33
N LEU A 284 6.47 -17.69 19.98
CA LEU A 284 6.25 -16.38 20.62
C LEU A 284 7.21 -16.12 21.78
N ILE A 285 7.77 -17.17 22.37
CA ILE A 285 8.57 -17.12 23.61
C ILE A 285 9.96 -16.57 23.32
N ASP A 286 10.64 -17.14 22.33
CA ASP A 286 12.06 -16.93 22.06
C ASP A 286 12.37 -16.74 20.57
N GLY A 287 11.36 -16.80 19.71
CA GLY A 287 11.51 -16.67 18.26
C GLY A 287 12.15 -17.90 17.61
N SER A 288 12.26 -19.04 18.27
CA SER A 288 12.79 -20.30 17.67
C SER A 288 11.91 -20.81 16.52
N ASP A 289 12.51 -21.52 15.56
CA ASP A 289 11.80 -22.06 14.39
C ASP A 289 10.82 -23.15 14.82
N LEU A 290 9.58 -23.08 14.35
CA LEU A 290 8.58 -24.14 14.54
C LEU A 290 8.38 -24.93 13.26
N TRP A 291 8.08 -24.23 12.16
CA TRP A 291 7.95 -24.82 10.84
C TRP A 291 8.17 -23.78 9.74
N CYS A 292 8.56 -24.25 8.56
CA CYS A 292 8.59 -23.48 7.31
C CYS A 292 8.10 -24.40 6.19
N SER A 293 7.38 -23.85 5.22
CA SER A 293 6.79 -24.63 4.14
C SER A 293 6.46 -23.81 2.90
N GLY A 294 6.19 -24.53 1.81
CA GLY A 294 5.88 -23.98 0.49
C GLY A 294 7.12 -23.44 -0.22
N ASP A 295 7.02 -23.32 -1.55
CA ASP A 295 8.15 -22.98 -2.41
C ASP A 295 7.97 -21.65 -3.17
N ASP A 296 6.81 -20.99 -3.03
CA ASP A 296 6.52 -19.75 -3.74
C ASP A 296 7.33 -18.57 -3.17
N GLY A 297 7.62 -17.58 -4.02
CA GLY A 297 8.24 -16.34 -3.61
C GLY A 297 7.34 -15.51 -2.69
N ALA A 298 7.96 -14.67 -1.86
CA ALA A 298 7.22 -13.65 -1.12
C ALA A 298 6.63 -12.62 -2.09
N SER A 299 5.47 -12.08 -1.72
CA SER A 299 4.95 -10.86 -2.32
C SER A 299 4.58 -9.88 -1.21
N TYR A 300 3.56 -9.05 -1.40
CA TYR A 300 3.26 -7.93 -0.51
C TYR A 300 1.92 -8.08 0.22
N SER A 301 1.41 -9.31 0.30
CA SER A 301 0.30 -9.67 1.19
C SER A 301 0.82 -10.12 2.56
N SER A 302 -0.03 -10.02 3.58
CA SER A 302 0.20 -10.65 4.88
C SER A 302 -0.61 -11.95 4.98
N PRO A 303 -0.19 -12.91 5.84
CA PRO A 303 -1.00 -14.10 6.14
C PRO A 303 -2.21 -13.71 6.99
N THR A 304 -3.30 -14.46 6.80
CA THR A 304 -4.54 -14.36 7.59
C THR A 304 -5.09 -15.74 7.86
N ALA A 305 -5.63 -15.96 9.07
CA ALA A 305 -6.30 -17.20 9.42
C ALA A 305 -7.78 -17.17 9.01
N PHE A 306 -8.24 -18.22 8.33
CA PHE A 306 -9.64 -18.41 7.98
C PHE A 306 -10.12 -19.80 8.37
N ASP A 307 -11.37 -19.89 8.79
CA ASP A 307 -12.11 -21.15 8.82
C ASP A 307 -12.77 -21.35 7.46
N LEU A 308 -12.22 -22.27 6.66
CA LEU A 308 -12.67 -22.60 5.31
C LEU A 308 -12.86 -24.11 5.18
N ALA A 309 -13.97 -24.53 4.59
CA ALA A 309 -14.34 -25.94 4.43
C ALA A 309 -14.22 -26.73 5.76
N GLN A 310 -14.68 -26.11 6.86
CA GLN A 310 -14.65 -26.67 8.23
C GLN A 310 -13.24 -26.93 8.79
N ARG A 311 -12.20 -26.33 8.20
CA ARG A 311 -10.82 -26.40 8.69
C ARG A 311 -10.27 -25.00 8.86
N THR A 312 -9.52 -24.77 9.94
CA THR A 312 -8.76 -23.54 10.11
C THR A 312 -7.49 -23.61 9.26
N GLN A 313 -7.21 -22.54 8.52
CA GLN A 313 -6.13 -22.49 7.53
C GLN A 313 -5.49 -21.11 7.54
N ILE A 314 -4.18 -21.04 7.34
CA ILE A 314 -3.48 -19.78 7.07
C ILE A 314 -3.47 -19.55 5.58
N VAL A 315 -4.11 -18.47 5.12
CA VAL A 315 -4.23 -18.12 3.70
C VAL A 315 -3.37 -16.91 3.40
N ILE A 316 -2.65 -16.97 2.29
CA ILE A 316 -1.78 -15.89 1.83
C ILE A 316 -1.73 -15.84 0.30
N LEU A 317 -1.72 -14.63 -0.24
CA LEU A 317 -1.40 -14.36 -1.65
C LEU A 317 0.13 -14.14 -1.77
N GLN A 318 0.76 -14.97 -2.58
CA GLN A 318 2.21 -15.07 -2.75
C GLN A 318 2.64 -14.51 -4.11
N SER A 319 3.89 -14.78 -4.53
CA SER A 319 4.40 -14.23 -5.78
C SER A 319 3.65 -14.76 -7.00
N SER A 320 3.34 -16.06 -7.07
CA SER A 320 2.71 -16.67 -8.25
C SER A 320 1.38 -17.35 -7.93
N SER A 321 1.07 -17.56 -6.65
CA SER A 321 -0.09 -18.33 -6.21
C SER A 321 -0.81 -17.75 -5.00
N VAL A 322 -2.00 -18.28 -4.74
CA VAL A 322 -2.70 -18.17 -3.46
C VAL A 322 -2.68 -19.57 -2.84
N ALA A 323 -2.34 -19.68 -1.56
CA ALA A 323 -2.27 -20.96 -0.90
C ALA A 323 -2.89 -20.92 0.51
N GLY A 324 -3.44 -22.07 0.91
CA GLY A 324 -3.88 -22.36 2.26
C GLY A 324 -2.93 -23.33 2.93
N TYR A 325 -2.51 -23.03 4.15
CA TYR A 325 -1.57 -23.82 4.95
C TYR A 325 -2.25 -24.31 6.24
N ASP A 326 -1.90 -25.51 6.68
CA ASP A 326 -2.24 -25.99 8.01
C ASP A 326 -1.52 -25.13 9.06
N PRO A 327 -2.23 -24.49 10.00
CA PRO A 327 -1.59 -23.64 11.00
C PRO A 327 -0.64 -24.41 11.93
N HIS A 328 -0.84 -25.71 12.19
CA HIS A 328 -0.06 -26.41 13.21
C HIS A 328 1.24 -27.03 12.68
N GLY A 329 1.23 -27.59 11.46
CA GLY A 329 2.40 -28.20 10.84
C GLY A 329 2.95 -27.45 9.62
N GLY A 330 2.27 -26.41 9.15
CA GLY A 330 2.64 -25.68 7.94
C GLY A 330 2.37 -26.45 6.64
N GLY A 331 1.73 -27.62 6.67
CA GLY A 331 1.46 -28.38 5.45
C GLY A 331 0.62 -27.57 4.44
N VAL A 332 1.02 -27.55 3.17
CA VAL A 332 0.22 -26.91 2.11
C VAL A 332 -1.06 -27.73 1.90
N LEU A 333 -2.22 -27.14 2.19
CA LEU A 333 -3.51 -27.80 2.09
C LEU A 333 -4.09 -27.71 0.67
N TRP A 334 -3.91 -26.57 0.02
CA TRP A 334 -4.25 -26.32 -1.37
C TRP A 334 -3.45 -25.14 -1.89
N GLN A 335 -3.32 -25.07 -3.22
CA GLN A 335 -2.67 -23.97 -3.92
C GLN A 335 -3.42 -23.69 -5.21
N PHE A 336 -3.61 -22.42 -5.52
CA PHE A 336 -4.24 -21.94 -6.73
C PHE A 336 -3.29 -21.00 -7.49
N PRO A 337 -2.93 -21.31 -8.75
CA PRO A 337 -2.13 -20.41 -9.58
C PRO A 337 -2.83 -19.05 -9.77
N TRP A 338 -2.12 -17.95 -9.60
CA TRP A 338 -2.70 -16.60 -9.65
C TRP A 338 -2.18 -15.77 -10.83
N SER A 339 -1.12 -15.01 -10.61
CA SER A 339 -0.48 -14.20 -11.63
C SER A 339 0.94 -13.88 -11.20
N ASP A 340 1.87 -13.97 -12.16
CA ASP A 340 3.25 -13.52 -11.99
C ASP A 340 3.39 -11.99 -12.15
N GLN A 341 2.30 -11.27 -12.46
CA GLN A 341 2.33 -9.81 -12.53
C GLN A 341 2.42 -9.21 -11.12
N GLN A 342 3.62 -8.74 -10.78
CA GLN A 342 3.92 -8.11 -9.50
C GLN A 342 3.65 -6.61 -9.48
N PRO A 343 3.53 -6.02 -8.27
CA PRO A 343 3.33 -6.67 -6.96
C PRO A 343 1.91 -7.18 -6.70
N ASN A 344 1.81 -8.36 -6.06
CA ASN A 344 0.57 -8.89 -5.48
C ASN A 344 0.42 -8.38 -4.03
N VAL A 345 -0.52 -7.45 -3.79
CA VAL A 345 -0.62 -6.73 -2.50
C VAL A 345 -1.92 -6.98 -1.75
N SER A 346 -3.04 -7.12 -2.45
CA SER A 346 -4.35 -7.25 -1.80
C SER A 346 -4.40 -8.46 -0.89
N GLN A 347 -5.01 -8.31 0.27
CA GLN A 347 -5.28 -9.43 1.14
C GLN A 347 -6.34 -10.36 0.51
N PRO A 348 -6.17 -11.68 0.58
CA PRO A 348 -7.28 -12.61 0.40
C PRO A 348 -8.42 -12.23 1.34
N MET A 349 -9.65 -12.19 0.82
CA MET A 349 -10.84 -11.84 1.60
C MET A 349 -11.74 -13.06 1.71
N ARG A 350 -12.04 -13.49 2.94
CA ARG A 350 -13.07 -14.50 3.17
C ARG A 350 -14.46 -13.94 2.83
N ILE A 351 -15.19 -14.65 1.99
CA ILE A 351 -16.57 -14.30 1.60
C ILE A 351 -17.58 -15.06 2.47
N ASN A 352 -17.35 -16.35 2.68
CA ASN A 352 -18.14 -17.24 3.53
C ASN A 352 -17.26 -18.42 3.99
N ASP A 353 -17.88 -19.52 4.41
CA ASP A 353 -17.19 -20.69 4.96
C ASP A 353 -16.44 -21.54 3.92
N HIS A 354 -16.58 -21.25 2.62
CA HIS A 354 -15.92 -22.02 1.57
C HIS A 354 -15.37 -21.13 0.44
N GLN A 355 -15.64 -19.83 0.43
CA GLN A 355 -15.20 -18.93 -0.63
C GLN A 355 -14.26 -17.83 -0.13
N ILE A 356 -13.25 -17.54 -0.95
CA ILE A 356 -12.38 -16.37 -0.80
C ILE A 356 -12.34 -15.58 -2.11
N LEU A 357 -12.24 -14.25 -1.99
CA LEU A 357 -11.97 -13.36 -3.09
C LEU A 357 -10.51 -12.93 -3.06
N VAL A 358 -9.85 -12.98 -4.21
CA VAL A 358 -8.48 -12.50 -4.40
C VAL A 358 -8.43 -11.47 -5.52
N SER A 359 -7.54 -10.50 -5.41
CA SER A 359 -7.40 -9.42 -6.39
C SER A 359 -5.97 -8.94 -6.51
N SER A 360 -5.56 -8.54 -7.71
CA SER A 360 -4.29 -7.86 -7.96
C SER A 360 -4.49 -6.72 -8.95
N GLY A 361 -3.61 -5.72 -8.83
CA GLY A 361 -3.48 -4.61 -9.78
C GLY A 361 -2.97 -5.05 -11.16
N TYR A 362 -2.35 -4.11 -11.89
CA TYR A 362 -1.59 -4.38 -13.12
C TYR A 362 -2.39 -4.98 -14.29
N GLY A 363 -3.71 -5.05 -14.17
CA GLY A 363 -4.59 -5.65 -15.18
C GLY A 363 -5.03 -7.08 -14.87
N VAL A 364 -4.59 -7.65 -13.74
CA VAL A 364 -4.95 -9.01 -13.32
C VAL A 364 -6.44 -9.13 -12.97
N GLY A 365 -6.96 -8.21 -12.17
CA GLY A 365 -8.37 -8.22 -11.76
C GLY A 365 -8.59 -8.99 -10.48
N SER A 366 -9.70 -9.72 -10.41
CA SER A 366 -10.16 -10.45 -9.24
C SER A 366 -10.78 -11.80 -9.61
N ALA A 367 -10.78 -12.74 -8.67
CA ALA A 367 -11.46 -14.02 -8.84
C ALA A 367 -12.00 -14.52 -7.50
N LEU A 368 -13.16 -15.15 -7.56
CA LEU A 368 -13.78 -15.85 -6.44
C LEU A 368 -13.37 -17.32 -6.51
N LEU A 369 -12.68 -17.78 -5.47
CA LEU A 369 -12.21 -19.14 -5.34
C LEU A 369 -13.11 -19.89 -4.36
N ASP A 370 -13.49 -21.11 -4.72
CA ASP A 370 -14.29 -22.02 -3.92
C ASP A 370 -13.41 -23.17 -3.43
N ILE A 371 -13.29 -23.30 -2.11
CA ILE A 371 -12.52 -24.30 -1.39
C ILE A 371 -13.49 -25.31 -0.82
N GLN A 372 -13.41 -26.54 -1.33
CA GLN A 372 -14.28 -27.64 -0.91
C GLN A 372 -13.47 -28.73 -0.22
N SER A 373 -14.09 -29.41 0.73
CA SER A 373 -13.54 -30.61 1.35
C SER A 373 -14.04 -31.85 0.63
N SER A 374 -13.11 -32.72 0.25
CA SER A 374 -13.36 -34.08 -0.24
C SER A 374 -12.65 -35.05 0.69
N GLY A 375 -13.29 -35.38 1.82
CA GLY A 375 -12.67 -36.16 2.90
C GLY A 375 -11.52 -35.39 3.54
N ASP A 376 -10.31 -35.93 3.46
CA ASP A 376 -9.11 -35.30 4.03
C ASP A 376 -8.42 -34.28 3.14
N GLN A 377 -8.81 -34.21 1.87
CA GLN A 377 -8.24 -33.29 0.90
C GLN A 377 -9.12 -32.05 0.73
N LEU A 378 -8.47 -30.91 0.51
CA LEU A 378 -9.12 -29.68 0.08
C LEU A 378 -8.84 -29.47 -1.39
N THR A 379 -9.88 -29.11 -2.15
CA THR A 379 -9.76 -28.74 -3.56
C THR A 379 -10.20 -27.30 -3.73
N VAL A 380 -9.48 -26.56 -4.57
CA VAL A 380 -9.80 -25.17 -4.89
C VAL A 380 -10.21 -25.07 -6.36
N THR A 381 -11.31 -24.38 -6.62
CA THR A 381 -11.82 -24.11 -7.97
C THR A 381 -12.15 -22.64 -8.13
N GLU A 382 -12.08 -22.13 -9.35
CA GLU A 382 -12.50 -20.76 -9.66
C GLU A 382 -14.01 -20.74 -9.94
N THR A 383 -14.76 -19.96 -9.17
CA THR A 383 -16.20 -19.74 -9.43
C THR A 383 -16.39 -18.73 -10.55
N TRP A 384 -15.66 -17.62 -10.50
CA TRP A 384 -15.61 -16.62 -11.56
C TRP A 384 -14.31 -15.83 -11.50
N ARG A 385 -13.99 -15.17 -12.63
CA ARG A 385 -12.90 -14.20 -12.75
C ARG A 385 -13.38 -12.95 -13.46
N SER A 386 -12.97 -11.79 -12.96
CA SER A 386 -13.43 -10.49 -13.44
C SER A 386 -12.30 -9.46 -13.47
N PRO A 387 -12.15 -8.69 -14.57
CA PRO A 387 -11.21 -7.56 -14.63
C PRO A 387 -11.75 -6.29 -13.96
N ARG A 388 -12.91 -6.36 -13.29
CA ARG A 388 -13.64 -5.18 -12.78
C ARG A 388 -13.22 -4.74 -11.37
N MET A 389 -12.30 -5.46 -10.74
CA MET A 389 -11.70 -5.07 -9.46
C MET A 389 -10.21 -5.42 -9.44
N LYS A 390 -9.36 -4.38 -9.53
CA LYS A 390 -7.89 -4.45 -9.56
C LYS A 390 -7.34 -3.72 -8.34
N ALA A 391 -7.35 -4.38 -7.19
CA ALA A 391 -6.83 -3.83 -5.94
C ALA A 391 -5.30 -3.69 -6.03
N LYS A 392 -4.83 -2.46 -6.26
CA LYS A 392 -3.41 -2.11 -6.34
C LYS A 392 -3.02 -1.33 -5.09
N PHE A 393 -2.03 -1.84 -4.36
CA PHE A 393 -1.54 -1.30 -3.07
C PHE A 393 -2.57 -1.24 -1.93
N THR A 394 -3.84 -1.57 -2.18
CA THR A 394 -4.94 -1.57 -1.21
C THR A 394 -5.46 -2.98 -0.97
N HIS A 395 -6.35 -3.10 0.01
CA HIS A 395 -7.24 -4.24 0.20
C HIS A 395 -8.68 -3.89 -0.24
N LEU A 396 -9.57 -4.87 -0.11
CA LEU A 396 -11.00 -4.78 -0.40
C LEU A 396 -11.80 -4.82 0.91
N VAL A 397 -13.04 -4.33 0.90
CA VAL A 397 -14.01 -4.53 2.00
C VAL A 397 -15.33 -5.09 1.46
N LYS A 398 -16.03 -5.89 2.27
CA LYS A 398 -17.30 -6.53 1.93
C LYS A 398 -18.43 -5.97 2.79
N VAL A 399 -19.56 -5.66 2.16
CA VAL A 399 -20.84 -5.42 2.85
C VAL A 399 -21.91 -6.24 2.13
N ASP A 400 -22.55 -7.14 2.87
CA ASP A 400 -23.54 -8.10 2.34
C ASP A 400 -23.01 -8.85 1.09
N ASP A 401 -23.73 -8.81 -0.02
CA ASP A 401 -23.37 -9.50 -1.27
C ASP A 401 -22.49 -8.65 -2.21
N TYR A 402 -21.89 -7.58 -1.68
CA TYR A 402 -21.13 -6.62 -2.47
C TYR A 402 -19.72 -6.39 -1.92
N VAL A 403 -18.79 -6.14 -2.84
CA VAL A 403 -17.40 -5.82 -2.53
C VAL A 403 -17.04 -4.45 -3.05
N TYR A 404 -16.37 -3.69 -2.20
CA TYR A 404 -15.93 -2.34 -2.45
C TYR A 404 -14.40 -2.28 -2.41
N GLY A 405 -13.82 -1.53 -3.35
CA GLY A 405 -12.38 -1.42 -3.47
C GLY A 405 -11.94 -0.31 -4.41
N LEU A 406 -10.65 0.04 -4.36
CA LEU A 406 -10.04 0.97 -5.29
C LEU A 406 -9.57 0.21 -6.54
N ASP A 407 -10.44 0.14 -7.55
CA ASP A 407 -10.15 -0.46 -8.85
C ASP A 407 -9.15 0.41 -9.65
N ASP A 408 -7.87 0.04 -9.61
CA ASP A 408 -6.73 0.85 -10.06
C ASP A 408 -6.85 2.31 -9.58
N GLY A 409 -7.30 2.51 -8.34
CA GLY A 409 -7.45 3.82 -7.70
C GLY A 409 -8.82 4.49 -7.84
N THR A 410 -9.82 3.81 -8.42
CA THR A 410 -11.21 4.33 -8.48
C THR A 410 -12.12 3.52 -7.57
N LEU A 411 -12.79 4.17 -6.62
CA LEU A 411 -13.70 3.44 -5.73
C LEU A 411 -14.82 2.82 -6.56
N THR A 412 -14.98 1.51 -6.44
CA THR A 412 -15.85 0.69 -7.28
C THR A 412 -16.58 -0.32 -6.41
N CYS A 413 -17.83 -0.60 -6.74
CA CYS A 413 -18.62 -1.68 -6.16
C CYS A 413 -18.82 -2.79 -7.20
N ILE A 414 -18.58 -4.04 -6.80
CA ILE A 414 -18.86 -5.23 -7.61
C ILE A 414 -19.83 -6.17 -6.87
N SER A 415 -20.59 -6.94 -7.64
CA SER A 415 -21.45 -8.01 -7.15
C SER A 415 -20.62 -9.27 -6.88
N LEU A 416 -20.82 -9.92 -5.73
CA LEU A 416 -20.16 -11.21 -5.43
C LEU A 416 -20.71 -12.36 -6.27
N ALA A 417 -21.93 -12.25 -6.79
CA ALA A 417 -22.58 -13.32 -7.54
C ALA A 417 -21.85 -13.64 -8.86
N ASP A 418 -21.31 -12.62 -9.52
CA ASP A 418 -20.76 -12.71 -10.89
C ASP A 418 -19.48 -11.88 -11.10
N GLY A 419 -19.05 -11.11 -10.11
CA GLY A 419 -17.90 -10.22 -10.22
C GLY A 419 -18.15 -9.02 -11.13
N GLU A 420 -19.40 -8.75 -11.52
CA GLU A 420 -19.74 -7.63 -12.38
C GLU A 420 -19.83 -6.32 -11.61
N ARG A 421 -19.51 -5.23 -12.31
CA ARG A 421 -19.48 -3.90 -11.73
C ARG A 421 -20.89 -3.36 -11.54
N VAL A 422 -21.23 -3.02 -10.31
CA VAL A 422 -22.49 -2.36 -9.94
C VAL A 422 -22.39 -0.87 -10.23
N TRP A 423 -21.36 -0.21 -9.69
CA TRP A 423 -21.08 1.19 -9.97
C TRP A 423 -19.58 1.51 -9.91
N ARG A 424 -19.20 2.64 -10.52
CA ARG A 424 -17.86 3.23 -10.44
C ARG A 424 -17.98 4.67 -9.94
N GLY A 425 -17.30 4.98 -8.84
CA GLY A 425 -17.32 6.28 -8.20
C GLY A 425 -16.14 7.15 -8.59
N LYS A 426 -15.68 7.96 -7.62
CA LYS A 426 -14.55 8.88 -7.76
C LYS A 426 -13.20 8.16 -7.73
N ARG A 427 -12.21 8.78 -8.39
CA ARG A 427 -10.80 8.38 -8.33
C ARG A 427 -10.15 8.97 -7.09
N TYR A 428 -9.61 8.09 -6.23
CA TYR A 428 -8.83 8.44 -5.05
C TYR A 428 -7.34 8.09 -5.20
N GLY A 429 -6.93 7.50 -6.34
CA GLY A 429 -5.58 6.99 -6.52
C GLY A 429 -5.36 5.71 -5.71
N HIS A 430 -4.11 5.25 -5.60
CA HIS A 430 -3.75 4.01 -4.89
C HIS A 430 -3.67 4.21 -3.37
N GLY A 431 -4.73 4.79 -2.79
CA GLY A 431 -4.88 5.06 -1.37
C GLY A 431 -5.32 3.82 -0.58
N GLN A 432 -5.89 4.03 0.60
CA GLN A 432 -6.37 2.96 1.49
C GLN A 432 -7.83 3.16 1.88
N ILE A 433 -8.51 2.06 2.23
CA ILE A 433 -9.89 2.07 2.69
C ILE A 433 -10.02 1.45 4.09
N LEU A 434 -11.07 1.81 4.83
CA LEU A 434 -11.43 1.20 6.11
C LEU A 434 -12.96 1.26 6.26
N LEU A 435 -13.59 0.12 6.47
CA LEU A 435 -15.03 0.01 6.71
C LEU A 435 -15.32 0.22 8.20
N LEU A 436 -16.16 1.21 8.51
CA LEU A 436 -16.64 1.54 9.85
C LEU A 436 -18.17 1.56 9.83
N GLY A 437 -18.79 0.41 10.13
CA GLY A 437 -20.23 0.23 10.03
C GLY A 437 -20.70 0.35 8.58
N GLU A 438 -21.59 1.30 8.30
CA GLU A 438 -22.14 1.54 6.96
C GLU A 438 -21.29 2.47 6.07
N TYR A 439 -20.16 2.97 6.59
CA TYR A 439 -19.31 3.93 5.89
C TYR A 439 -17.94 3.35 5.57
N ILE A 440 -17.48 3.61 4.35
CA ILE A 440 -16.10 3.39 3.94
C ILE A 440 -15.37 4.73 4.10
N LEU A 441 -14.38 4.75 5.00
CA LEU A 441 -13.37 5.80 4.97
C LEU A 441 -12.39 5.51 3.84
N VAL A 442 -12.06 6.53 3.06
CA VAL A 442 -11.10 6.44 1.95
C VAL A 442 -10.02 7.49 2.17
N LEU A 443 -8.81 7.04 2.48
CA LEU A 443 -7.61 7.87 2.49
C LEU A 443 -7.01 7.83 1.09
N SER A 444 -7.20 8.89 0.32
CA SER A 444 -6.70 8.99 -1.05
C SER A 444 -5.17 8.98 -1.08
N GLU A 445 -4.60 8.62 -2.23
CA GLU A 445 -3.15 8.59 -2.44
C GLU A 445 -2.50 9.97 -2.24
N ARG A 446 -3.27 11.05 -2.38
CA ARG A 446 -2.80 12.43 -2.15
C ARG A 446 -3.12 12.96 -0.75
N GLY A 447 -3.59 12.12 0.16
CA GLY A 447 -3.81 12.46 1.57
C GLY A 447 -5.15 13.10 1.92
N ALA A 448 -6.07 13.27 0.97
CA ALA A 448 -7.45 13.61 1.31
C ALA A 448 -8.17 12.40 1.95
N LEU A 449 -8.85 12.63 3.08
CA LEU A 449 -9.67 11.64 3.75
C LEU A 449 -11.15 11.90 3.43
N ALA A 450 -11.86 10.89 2.97
CA ALA A 450 -13.26 10.96 2.58
C ALA A 450 -14.11 9.92 3.31
N GLN A 451 -15.37 10.24 3.58
CA GLN A 451 -16.38 9.29 4.03
C GLN A 451 -17.35 9.02 2.88
N VAL A 452 -17.53 7.73 2.55
CA VAL A 452 -18.42 7.26 1.48
C VAL A 452 -19.38 6.24 2.06
N THR A 453 -20.63 6.24 1.60
CA THR A 453 -21.61 5.21 2.00
C THR A 453 -21.28 3.87 1.34
N ALA A 454 -21.31 2.78 2.10
CA ALA A 454 -21.14 1.42 1.61
C ALA A 454 -22.47 0.86 1.05
N SER A 455 -23.00 1.50 0.00
CA SER A 455 -24.28 1.11 -0.61
C SER A 455 -24.11 0.62 -2.05
N PRO A 456 -24.80 -0.46 -2.45
CA PRO A 456 -24.80 -0.92 -3.83
C PRO A 456 -25.66 -0.05 -4.76
N ASP A 457 -26.55 0.79 -4.23
CA ASP A 457 -27.50 1.55 -5.05
C ASP A 457 -26.80 2.60 -5.92
N LYS A 458 -25.80 3.29 -5.34
CA LYS A 458 -25.00 4.32 -6.00
C LYS A 458 -23.77 4.66 -5.16
N TYR A 459 -22.78 5.25 -5.82
CA TYR A 459 -21.71 5.98 -5.14
C TYR A 459 -22.25 7.26 -4.47
N GLU A 460 -21.97 7.44 -3.18
CA GLU A 460 -22.32 8.64 -2.41
C GLU A 460 -21.19 9.04 -1.44
N GLU A 461 -20.40 10.06 -1.80
CA GLU A 461 -19.45 10.71 -0.89
C GLU A 461 -20.19 11.72 -0.01
N ILE A 462 -20.09 11.52 1.31
CA ILE A 462 -20.74 12.35 2.32
C ILE A 462 -19.95 13.63 2.58
N GLY A 463 -18.62 13.51 2.64
CA GLY A 463 -17.72 14.62 2.88
C GLY A 463 -16.26 14.20 2.76
N SER A 464 -15.39 15.15 2.49
CA SER A 464 -13.95 14.95 2.44
C SER A 464 -13.18 16.21 2.84
N PHE A 465 -11.95 16.02 3.29
CA PHE A 465 -11.01 17.09 3.62
C PHE A 465 -9.56 16.63 3.42
N GLN A 466 -8.63 17.57 3.30
CA GLN A 466 -7.21 17.28 3.19
C GLN A 466 -6.67 16.89 4.58
N ALA A 467 -6.41 15.61 4.81
CA ALA A 467 -5.90 15.12 6.09
C ALA A 467 -4.37 15.18 6.13
N LEU A 468 -3.74 14.68 5.06
CA LEU A 468 -2.30 14.64 4.89
C LEU A 468 -1.85 15.30 3.58
N GLU A 469 -0.64 15.84 3.52
CA GLU A 469 0.02 16.30 2.30
C GLU A 469 0.92 15.19 1.76
N GLY A 470 0.98 15.00 0.44
CA GLY A 470 1.89 14.02 -0.17
C GLY A 470 1.35 12.59 -0.29
N LYS A 471 2.24 11.66 -0.65
CA LYS A 471 1.88 10.31 -1.10
C LYS A 471 1.49 9.42 0.07
N THR A 472 0.28 8.86 0.03
CA THR A 472 -0.28 8.09 1.14
C THR A 472 -0.64 6.67 0.70
N TRP A 473 0.16 5.69 1.11
CA TRP A 473 -0.11 4.26 0.89
C TRP A 473 -0.32 3.49 2.21
N ASN A 474 -0.19 4.14 3.36
CA ASN A 474 -0.30 3.51 4.68
C ASN A 474 -1.76 3.24 5.05
N THR A 475 -2.02 2.09 5.66
CA THR A 475 -3.35 1.77 6.19
C THR A 475 -3.73 2.66 7.36
N MET A 476 -5.03 2.92 7.49
CA MET A 476 -5.58 3.68 8.60
C MET A 476 -5.74 2.78 9.83
N ALA A 477 -5.70 3.39 11.01
CA ALA A 477 -6.08 2.73 12.27
C ALA A 477 -7.23 3.47 12.93
N TYR A 478 -8.11 2.72 13.61
CA TYR A 478 -9.27 3.28 14.30
C TYR A 478 -9.35 2.78 15.73
N ALA A 479 -9.55 3.69 16.69
CA ALA A 479 -9.78 3.33 18.08
C ALA A 479 -10.70 4.36 18.75
N ASP A 480 -11.85 3.90 19.25
CA ASP A 480 -12.75 4.68 20.12
C ASP A 480 -13.08 6.09 19.59
N GLY A 481 -13.45 6.17 18.30
CA GLY A 481 -13.80 7.43 17.64
C GLY A 481 -12.62 8.23 17.12
N LEU A 482 -11.38 7.76 17.32
CA LEU A 482 -10.17 8.35 16.74
C LEU A 482 -9.75 7.57 15.50
N VAL A 483 -9.39 8.29 14.43
CA VAL A 483 -8.77 7.74 13.21
C VAL A 483 -7.35 8.28 13.11
N LEU A 484 -6.39 7.37 13.05
CA LEU A 484 -4.99 7.67 12.80
C LEU A 484 -4.68 7.42 11.33
N VAL A 485 -4.05 8.41 10.72
CA VAL A 485 -3.56 8.38 9.34
C VAL A 485 -2.09 8.78 9.34
N ARG A 486 -1.31 8.21 8.43
CA ARG A 486 0.07 8.66 8.19
C ARG A 486 0.48 8.45 6.74
N ASN A 487 1.59 9.07 6.39
CA ASN A 487 2.34 8.78 5.18
C ASN A 487 3.85 8.62 5.51
N SER A 488 4.71 8.85 4.52
CA SER A 488 6.17 8.77 4.65
C SER A 488 6.81 9.95 5.41
N HIS A 489 6.06 10.95 5.85
CA HIS A 489 6.68 12.15 6.47
C HIS A 489 5.80 12.85 7.50
N GLU A 490 4.49 12.59 7.54
CA GLU A 490 3.58 13.11 8.55
C GLU A 490 2.55 12.08 9.01
N ALA A 491 2.11 12.25 10.25
CA ALA A 491 1.04 11.50 10.88
C ALA A 491 0.03 12.45 11.51
N ALA A 492 -1.25 12.06 11.54
CA ALA A 492 -2.31 12.84 12.14
C ALA A 492 -3.37 11.94 12.79
N CYS A 493 -4.01 12.47 13.82
CA CYS A 493 -5.14 11.86 14.51
C CYS A 493 -6.36 12.79 14.40
N PHE A 494 -7.50 12.21 14.01
CA PHE A 494 -8.76 12.90 13.88
C PHE A 494 -9.83 12.25 14.76
N ARG A 495 -10.63 13.07 15.45
CA ARG A 495 -11.80 12.62 16.19
C ARG A 495 -13.03 12.69 15.30
N LEU A 496 -13.71 11.56 15.14
CA LEU A 496 -14.95 11.44 14.38
C LEU A 496 -16.14 12.05 15.17
N PRO A 497 -17.16 12.63 14.48
CA PRO A 497 -18.30 13.31 15.11
C PRO A 497 -19.27 12.45 15.94
#